data_AF-A0A0S1YD96-F1
#
_entry.id   AF-A0A0S1YD96-F1
#
_cell.length_a   1.000
_cell.length_b   1.000
_cell.length_c   1.000
_cell.angle_alpha   90.00
_cell.angle_beta   90.00
_cell.angle_gamma   90.00
#
_symmetry.space_group_name_H-M   'P 1'
#
loop_
_entity.id
_entity.type
_entity.pdbx_description
1 polymer ?
#
loop_
_entity_poly.entity_id
_entity_poly.type
_entity_poly.pdbx_seq_one_letter_code
_entity_poly.pdbx_strand_id
1 'polypeptide(L)'
;SEDTFSATTSEIDKKFWDYFDMTTTAGYVNSSLEISDTLPRDQAAVLATYGVLLAIGGLSNIVVLISLARTRRRKSRIDLLMTHLVLADVCVTCGVIPLEIGWKYTNAWLVGNLMCKLLLVVRAFGLYLSSNILVCISIDRFFAVLYPLRVPAARRRSQQMLYCAWAAALACSLPQSIVFRVKRHPRVAGFEQCVSFDAFSSERQEVAYTVFCLCAMYFVPLIVITVCYVCIFCEIRRSSKELVEKCIHHGIAHVRLRRSGRRVLQRARRRTLRMTVTIVSVFAFCWLPYVTMTMW
;
A
#
# COMPACT_ATOMS: atom_id res chain seq x y z
N SER A 1 -28.71 -28.10 -8.56
CA SER A 1 -27.36 -27.50 -8.38
C SER A 1 -27.40 -26.05 -7.89
N GLU A 2 -28.51 -25.31 -8.08
CA GLU A 2 -28.73 -23.99 -7.45
C GLU A 2 -29.05 -24.09 -5.95
N ASP A 3 -29.78 -25.11 -5.51
CA ASP A 3 -30.18 -25.25 -4.09
C ASP A 3 -29.00 -25.49 -3.13
N THR A 4 -27.97 -26.21 -3.58
CA THR A 4 -26.78 -26.49 -2.76
C THR A 4 -25.89 -25.26 -2.60
N PHE A 5 -25.83 -24.39 -3.62
CA PHE A 5 -25.08 -23.13 -3.58
C PHE A 5 -25.76 -22.12 -2.66
N SER A 6 -27.09 -22.00 -2.74
CA SER A 6 -27.89 -21.13 -1.88
C SER A 6 -27.81 -21.54 -0.40
N ALA A 7 -27.67 -22.85 -0.12
CA ALA A 7 -27.47 -23.37 1.23
C ALA A 7 -26.11 -22.94 1.84
N THR A 8 -25.01 -23.07 1.09
CA THR A 8 -23.66 -22.66 1.54
C THR A 8 -23.54 -21.15 1.79
N THR A 9 -24.13 -20.33 0.93
CA THR A 9 -24.15 -18.87 1.13
C THR A 9 -24.94 -18.48 2.37
N SER A 10 -26.06 -19.18 2.65
CA SER A 10 -26.85 -18.96 3.87
C SER A 10 -26.10 -19.38 5.14
N GLU A 11 -25.26 -20.41 5.09
CA GLU A 11 -24.45 -20.86 6.23
C GLU A 11 -23.29 -19.92 6.53
N ILE A 12 -22.63 -19.37 5.49
CA ILE A 12 -21.57 -18.37 5.64
C ILE A 12 -22.15 -17.05 6.16
N ASP A 13 -23.30 -16.60 5.65
CA ASP A 13 -24.00 -15.40 6.12
C ASP A 13 -24.46 -15.59 7.58
N LYS A 14 -24.96 -16.76 7.96
CA LYS A 14 -25.27 -17.11 9.36
C LYS A 14 -24.04 -17.09 10.26
N LYS A 15 -22.93 -17.74 9.88
CA LYS A 15 -21.67 -17.70 10.66
C LYS A 15 -21.12 -16.29 10.82
N PHE A 16 -21.24 -15.45 9.78
CA PHE A 16 -20.82 -14.06 9.83
C PHE A 16 -21.64 -13.26 10.84
N TRP A 17 -22.97 -13.37 10.81
CA TRP A 17 -23.84 -12.66 11.75
C TRP A 17 -23.78 -13.24 13.17
N ASP A 18 -23.61 -14.55 13.35
CA ASP A 18 -23.45 -15.19 14.65
C ASP A 18 -22.18 -14.71 15.38
N TYR A 19 -21.11 -14.34 14.66
CA TYR A 19 -19.93 -13.67 15.24
C TYR A 19 -20.29 -12.32 15.91
N PHE A 20 -21.18 -11.53 15.28
CA PHE A 20 -21.64 -10.24 15.81
C PHE A 20 -22.74 -10.38 16.87
N ASP A 21 -23.58 -11.43 16.79
CA ASP A 21 -24.57 -11.78 17.81
C ASP A 21 -23.88 -12.17 19.12
N MET A 22 -22.75 -12.91 19.07
CA MET A 22 -21.95 -13.27 20.25
C MET A 22 -21.32 -12.06 20.96
N THR A 23 -20.93 -11.02 20.21
CA THR A 23 -20.42 -9.77 20.79
C THR A 23 -21.53 -8.90 21.38
N THR A 24 -22.72 -8.93 20.76
CA THR A 24 -23.89 -8.16 21.19
C THR A 24 -24.54 -8.76 22.44
N THR A 25 -24.61 -10.09 22.54
CA THR A 25 -25.12 -10.80 23.73
C THR A 25 -24.20 -10.68 24.93
N ALA A 26 -22.87 -10.63 24.73
CA ALA A 26 -21.93 -10.29 25.80
C ALA A 26 -22.15 -8.87 26.37
N GLY A 27 -22.62 -7.92 25.55
CA GLY A 27 -22.91 -6.55 25.97
C GLY A 27 -24.21 -6.37 26.77
N TYR A 28 -25.17 -7.31 26.70
CA TYR A 28 -26.48 -7.16 27.36
C TYR A 28 -26.57 -7.81 28.75
N VAL A 29 -25.64 -8.70 29.10
CA VAL A 29 -25.66 -9.43 30.39
C VAL A 29 -25.08 -8.62 31.57
N ASN A 30 -24.40 -7.49 31.34
CA ASN A 30 -23.76 -6.70 32.40
C ASN A 30 -24.39 -5.30 32.62
N SER A 31 -25.73 -5.21 32.68
CA SER A 31 -26.41 -3.92 32.95
C SER A 31 -26.58 -3.55 34.43
N SER A 32 -25.73 -4.05 35.33
CA SER A 32 -25.66 -3.51 36.69
C SER A 32 -24.26 -3.66 37.27
N LEU A 33 -23.58 -2.51 37.42
CA LEU A 33 -22.24 -2.25 37.97
C LEU A 33 -21.05 -2.25 36.99
N GLU A 34 -20.33 -1.13 37.06
CA GLU A 34 -18.98 -0.80 36.53
C GLU A 34 -18.86 -0.40 35.06
N ILE A 35 -18.95 0.92 34.84
CA ILE A 35 -18.35 1.62 33.69
C ILE A 35 -16.82 1.68 33.94
N SER A 36 -16.13 0.56 33.81
CA SER A 36 -14.70 0.53 33.48
C SER A 36 -14.31 -0.86 33.01
N ASP A 37 -13.70 -0.92 31.83
CA ASP A 37 -12.77 -1.96 31.37
C ASP A 37 -13.27 -3.40 31.24
N THR A 38 -13.84 -3.72 30.07
CA THR A 38 -13.40 -4.90 29.31
C THR A 38 -13.78 -4.72 27.83
N LEU A 39 -13.07 -3.83 27.12
CA LEU A 39 -12.96 -4.04 25.69
C LEU A 39 -12.24 -5.41 25.51
N PRO A 40 -12.79 -6.37 24.74
CA PRO A 40 -12.12 -7.64 24.50
C PRO A 40 -10.65 -7.41 24.12
N ARG A 41 -9.71 -8.14 24.74
CA ARG A 41 -8.27 -7.87 24.63
C ARG A 41 -7.79 -7.81 23.17
N ASP A 42 -8.42 -8.58 22.31
CA ASP A 42 -8.27 -8.59 20.85
C ASP A 42 -8.75 -7.28 20.20
N GLN A 43 -9.93 -6.76 20.56
CA GLN A 43 -10.42 -5.47 20.05
C GLN A 43 -9.55 -4.30 20.50
N ALA A 44 -9.12 -4.29 21.77
CA ALA A 44 -8.21 -3.28 22.30
C ALA A 44 -6.85 -3.29 21.58
N ALA A 45 -6.30 -4.47 21.32
CA ALA A 45 -5.05 -4.62 20.57
C ALA A 45 -5.19 -4.13 19.12
N VAL A 46 -6.32 -4.40 18.46
CA VAL A 46 -6.60 -3.90 17.10
C VAL A 46 -6.68 -2.37 17.09
N LEU A 47 -7.49 -1.76 17.96
CA LEU A 47 -7.61 -0.30 18.04
C LEU A 47 -6.28 0.38 18.39
N ALA A 48 -5.52 -0.19 19.33
CA ALA A 48 -4.19 0.30 19.66
C ALA A 48 -3.24 0.24 18.45
N THR A 49 -3.28 -0.85 17.67
CA THR A 49 -2.47 -1.01 16.46
C THR A 49 -2.81 0.06 15.42
N TYR A 50 -4.10 0.27 15.13
CA TYR A 50 -4.53 1.31 14.19
C TYR A 50 -4.18 2.72 14.69
N GLY A 51 -4.30 2.98 16.00
CA GLY A 51 -3.89 4.23 16.63
C GLY A 51 -2.38 4.49 16.50
N VAL A 52 -1.55 3.47 16.71
CA VAL A 52 -0.10 3.54 16.52
C VAL A 52 0.25 3.77 15.04
N LEU A 53 -0.42 3.09 14.11
CA LEU A 53 -0.24 3.30 12.67
C LEU A 53 -0.62 4.72 12.25
N LEU A 54 -1.72 5.26 12.80
CA LEU A 54 -2.15 6.65 12.57
C LEU A 54 -1.11 7.63 13.10
N ALA A 55 -0.64 7.43 14.33
CA ALA A 55 0.34 8.31 14.95
C ALA A 55 1.67 8.29 14.18
N ILE A 56 2.27 7.12 13.99
CA ILE A 56 3.58 7.00 13.35
C ILE A 56 3.47 7.33 11.85
N GLY A 57 2.53 6.72 11.14
CA GLY A 57 2.35 6.88 9.70
C GLY A 57 1.88 8.30 9.33
N GLY A 58 0.87 8.81 10.03
CA GLY A 58 0.36 10.16 9.82
C GLY A 58 1.42 11.23 10.12
N LEU A 59 2.02 11.21 11.31
CA LEU A 59 3.04 12.21 11.67
C LEU A 59 4.25 12.15 10.73
N SER A 60 4.75 10.96 10.41
CA SER A 60 5.93 10.82 9.54
C SER A 60 5.64 11.34 8.12
N ASN A 61 4.52 10.96 7.53
CA ASN A 61 4.15 11.41 6.19
C ASN A 61 3.85 12.91 6.14
N ILE A 62 3.16 13.47 7.14
CA ILE A 62 2.92 14.92 7.25
C ILE A 62 4.25 15.68 7.35
N VAL A 63 5.18 15.22 8.20
CA VAL A 63 6.50 15.85 8.35
C VAL A 63 7.27 15.83 7.03
N VAL A 64 7.25 14.70 6.29
CA VAL A 64 7.89 14.62 4.98
C VAL A 64 7.21 15.54 3.96
N LEU A 65 5.88 15.63 3.96
CA LEU A 65 5.13 16.52 3.08
C LEU A 65 5.50 17.99 3.34
N ILE A 66 5.54 18.40 4.61
CA ILE A 66 5.95 19.74 5.02
C ILE A 66 7.39 20.01 4.60
N SER A 67 8.30 19.05 4.76
CA SER A 67 9.70 19.18 4.34
C SER A 67 9.83 19.41 2.82
N LEU A 68 9.09 18.63 2.03
CA LEU A 68 9.04 18.76 0.56
C LEU A 68 8.37 20.07 0.12
N ALA A 69 7.38 20.56 0.86
CA ALA A 69 6.71 21.83 0.59
C ALA A 69 7.59 23.05 0.94
N ARG A 70 8.31 23.01 2.07
CA ARG A 70 9.20 24.08 2.53
C ARG A 70 10.52 24.18 1.76
N THR A 71 10.87 23.17 0.98
CA THR A 71 12.08 23.17 0.19
C THR A 71 12.01 24.24 -0.90
N ARG A 72 12.69 25.38 -0.69
CA ARG A 72 12.78 26.51 -1.66
C ARG A 72 13.68 26.22 -2.87
N ARG A 73 14.36 25.08 -2.89
CA ARG A 73 15.21 24.67 -4.03
C ARG A 73 14.34 24.18 -5.19
N ARG A 74 14.89 24.25 -6.41
CA ARG A 74 14.24 23.69 -7.61
C ARG A 74 13.91 22.22 -7.37
N LYS A 75 12.61 21.89 -7.29
CA LYS A 75 12.13 20.52 -7.03
C LYS A 75 12.69 19.56 -8.08
N SER A 76 13.32 18.49 -7.60
CA SER A 76 13.80 17.41 -8.43
C SER A 76 12.63 16.58 -8.96
N ARG A 77 12.87 15.77 -10.01
CA ARG A 77 11.85 14.83 -10.51
C ARG A 77 11.44 13.82 -9.44
N ILE A 78 12.39 13.39 -8.62
CA ILE A 78 12.13 12.48 -7.50
C ILE A 78 11.28 13.19 -6.45
N ASP A 79 11.56 14.47 -6.15
CA ASP A 79 10.81 15.21 -5.14
C ASP A 79 9.33 15.33 -5.54
N LEU A 80 9.07 15.48 -6.84
CA LEU A 80 7.70 15.45 -7.38
C LEU A 80 7.04 14.08 -7.17
N LEU A 81 7.70 12.98 -7.55
CA LEU A 81 7.17 11.63 -7.32
C LEU A 81 6.93 11.34 -5.83
N MET A 82 7.88 11.72 -4.97
CA MET A 82 7.77 11.59 -3.52
C MET A 82 6.64 12.43 -2.94
N THR A 83 6.38 13.62 -3.50
CA THR A 83 5.25 14.46 -3.07
C THR A 83 3.92 13.75 -3.33
N HIS A 84 3.74 13.13 -4.50
CA HIS A 84 2.51 12.38 -4.80
C HIS A 84 2.37 11.11 -3.96
N LEU A 85 3.48 10.39 -3.69
CA LEU A 85 3.49 9.24 -2.78
C LEU A 85 2.99 9.65 -1.39
N VAL A 86 3.64 10.66 -0.81
CA VAL A 86 3.33 11.12 0.55
C VAL A 86 1.94 11.73 0.63
N LEU A 87 1.47 12.42 -0.42
CA LEU A 87 0.11 12.93 -0.47
C LEU A 87 -0.92 11.78 -0.44
N ALA A 88 -0.70 10.71 -1.21
CA ALA A 88 -1.55 9.54 -1.19
C ALA A 88 -1.56 8.86 0.20
N ASP A 89 -0.38 8.69 0.79
CA ASP A 89 -0.25 8.08 2.11
C ASP A 89 -0.93 8.94 3.19
N VAL A 90 -0.77 10.27 3.18
CA VAL A 90 -1.48 11.17 4.11
C VAL A 90 -3.00 11.07 3.93
N CYS A 91 -3.51 11.04 2.70
CA CYS A 91 -4.94 10.87 2.44
C CYS A 91 -5.48 9.56 3.04
N VAL A 92 -4.75 8.46 2.89
CA VAL A 92 -5.14 7.17 3.47
C VAL A 92 -5.00 7.19 4.99
N THR A 93 -3.87 7.64 5.53
CA THR A 93 -3.63 7.61 6.97
C THR A 93 -4.55 8.56 7.72
N CYS A 94 -4.84 9.75 7.20
CA CYS A 94 -5.66 10.74 7.90
C CYS A 94 -7.15 10.62 7.58
N GLY A 95 -7.53 10.00 6.45
CA GLY A 95 -8.93 9.80 6.06
C GLY A 95 -9.45 8.41 6.39
N VAL A 96 -8.79 7.37 5.88
CA VAL A 96 -9.27 5.99 5.97
C VAL A 96 -9.07 5.41 7.36
N ILE A 97 -7.89 5.57 7.97
CA ILE A 97 -7.58 4.95 9.27
C ILE A 97 -8.52 5.43 10.39
N PRO A 98 -8.83 6.73 10.56
CA PRO A 98 -9.77 7.16 11.60
C PRO A 98 -11.19 6.62 11.40
N LEU A 99 -11.64 6.50 10.14
CA LEU A 99 -12.96 5.97 9.84
C LEU A 99 -13.01 4.44 10.08
N GLU A 100 -11.91 3.73 9.84
CA GLU A 100 -11.75 2.31 10.24
C GLU A 100 -11.74 2.15 11.77
N ILE A 101 -11.03 3.01 12.51
CA ILE A 101 -11.05 3.03 13.98
C ILE A 101 -12.48 3.26 14.47
N GLY A 102 -13.19 4.23 13.89
CA GLY A 102 -14.59 4.50 14.20
C GLY A 102 -15.47 3.26 13.99
N TRP A 103 -15.36 2.61 12.83
CA TRP A 103 -16.11 1.40 12.52
C TRP A 103 -15.81 0.23 13.47
N LYS A 104 -14.54 0.03 13.85
CA LYS A 104 -14.14 -1.00 14.81
C LYS A 104 -14.54 -0.68 16.24
N TYR A 105 -14.59 0.61 16.60
CA TYR A 105 -15.03 1.05 17.93
C TYR A 105 -16.54 0.91 18.10
N THR A 106 -17.33 1.33 17.10
CA THR A 106 -18.80 1.23 17.13
C THR A 106 -19.30 -0.19 16.86
N ASN A 107 -18.42 -1.08 16.37
CA ASN A 107 -18.74 -2.41 15.84
C ASN A 107 -19.89 -2.40 14.82
N ALA A 108 -20.23 -1.24 14.25
CA ALA A 108 -21.34 -1.01 13.33
C ALA A 108 -21.00 0.13 12.38
N TRP A 109 -21.39 0.01 11.11
CA TRP A 109 -21.19 1.03 10.09
C TRP A 109 -22.33 2.06 10.13
N LEU A 110 -22.04 3.28 10.58
CA LEU A 110 -23.06 4.32 10.80
C LEU A 110 -23.07 5.43 9.75
N VAL A 111 -22.16 5.38 8.76
CA VAL A 111 -21.90 6.52 7.82
C VAL A 111 -22.56 6.32 6.45
N GLY A 112 -23.31 5.22 6.28
CA GLY A 112 -24.08 4.93 5.07
C GLY A 112 -23.29 4.32 3.90
N ASN A 113 -24.01 3.86 2.88
CA ASN A 113 -23.46 3.05 1.79
C ASN A 113 -22.49 3.80 0.87
N LEU A 114 -22.75 5.08 0.59
CA LEU A 114 -21.87 5.90 -0.24
C LEU A 114 -20.47 6.03 0.39
N MET A 115 -20.41 6.30 1.70
CA MET A 115 -19.14 6.43 2.41
C MET A 115 -18.39 5.09 2.52
N CYS A 116 -19.10 3.97 2.69
CA CYS A 116 -18.51 2.63 2.68
C CYS A 116 -17.78 2.38 1.37
N LYS A 117 -18.44 2.62 0.23
CA LYS A 117 -17.84 2.46 -1.10
C LYS A 117 -16.67 3.42 -1.33
N LEU A 118 -16.85 4.70 -0.99
CA LEU A 118 -15.81 5.72 -1.16
C LEU A 118 -14.57 5.41 -0.30
N LEU A 119 -14.75 5.01 0.96
CA LEU A 119 -13.63 4.66 1.84
C LEU A 119 -12.80 3.52 1.23
N LEU A 120 -13.46 2.46 0.75
CA LEU A 120 -12.73 1.32 0.21
C LEU A 120 -12.06 1.63 -1.14
N VAL A 121 -12.71 2.42 -2.00
CA VAL A 121 -12.08 2.91 -3.23
C VAL A 121 -10.86 3.78 -2.92
N VAL A 122 -10.97 4.73 -1.99
CA VAL A 122 -9.86 5.61 -1.60
C VAL A 122 -8.72 4.80 -0.96
N ARG A 123 -9.05 3.83 -0.12
CA ARG A 123 -8.08 2.90 0.48
C ARG A 123 -7.32 2.13 -0.58
N ALA A 124 -8.02 1.49 -1.51
CA ALA A 124 -7.41 0.73 -2.60
C ALA A 124 -6.61 1.65 -3.54
N PHE A 125 -7.18 2.78 -3.94
CA PHE A 125 -6.54 3.78 -4.79
C PHE A 125 -5.21 4.25 -4.21
N GLY A 126 -5.17 4.59 -2.92
CA GLY A 126 -3.95 5.02 -2.25
C GLY A 126 -2.87 3.94 -2.27
N LEU A 127 -3.22 2.68 -1.96
CA LEU A 127 -2.28 1.57 -2.00
C LEU A 127 -1.72 1.30 -3.41
N TYR A 128 -2.58 1.27 -4.43
CA TYR A 128 -2.15 1.11 -5.82
C TYR A 128 -1.28 2.28 -6.28
N LEU A 129 -1.67 3.51 -5.94
CA LEU A 129 -0.90 4.69 -6.31
C LEU A 129 0.48 4.66 -5.66
N SER A 130 0.57 4.44 -4.35
CA SER A 130 1.85 4.36 -3.64
C SER A 130 2.77 3.29 -4.25
N SER A 131 2.23 2.12 -4.57
CA SER A 131 2.99 1.05 -5.24
C SER A 131 3.48 1.44 -6.64
N ASN A 132 2.60 2.01 -7.48
CA ASN A 132 2.96 2.47 -8.83
C ASN A 132 4.00 3.60 -8.80
N ILE A 133 3.96 4.48 -7.80
CA ILE A 133 4.96 5.54 -7.63
C ILE A 133 6.33 4.97 -7.25
N LEU A 134 6.40 3.93 -6.42
CA LEU A 134 7.66 3.23 -6.10
C LEU A 134 8.28 2.59 -7.35
N VAL A 135 7.45 2.01 -8.22
CA VAL A 135 7.89 1.52 -9.54
C VAL A 135 8.43 2.66 -10.39
N CYS A 136 7.72 3.79 -10.45
CA CYS A 136 8.16 4.96 -11.21
C CYS A 136 9.52 5.50 -10.73
N ILE A 137 9.72 5.58 -9.41
CA ILE A 137 11.00 5.97 -8.81
C ILE A 137 12.10 5.00 -9.21
N SER A 138 11.84 3.70 -9.14
CA SER A 138 12.82 2.65 -9.47
C SER A 138 13.24 2.69 -10.94
N ILE A 139 12.29 2.90 -11.84
CA ILE A 139 12.56 3.07 -13.27
C ILE A 139 13.31 4.40 -13.53
N ASP A 140 12.92 5.53 -12.92
CA ASP A 140 13.68 6.79 -13.07
C ASP A 140 15.13 6.62 -12.60
N ARG A 141 15.35 5.90 -11.48
CA ARG A 141 16.71 5.56 -11.01
C ARG A 141 17.45 4.67 -12.01
N PHE A 142 16.78 3.66 -12.58
CA PHE A 142 17.36 2.77 -13.59
C PHE A 142 17.88 3.58 -14.78
N PHE A 143 17.03 4.41 -15.38
CA PHE A 143 17.43 5.21 -16.52
C PHE A 143 18.46 6.27 -16.17
N ALA A 144 18.35 6.92 -15.01
CA ALA A 144 19.36 7.89 -14.58
C ALA A 144 20.77 7.30 -14.42
N VAL A 145 20.88 5.99 -14.14
CA VAL A 145 22.17 5.30 -13.97
C VAL A 145 22.68 4.72 -15.28
N LEU A 146 21.83 3.99 -16.03
CA LEU A 146 22.26 3.30 -17.26
C LEU A 146 22.32 4.25 -18.48
N TYR A 147 21.40 5.20 -18.56
CA TYR A 147 21.22 6.07 -19.72
C TYR A 147 21.08 7.53 -19.25
N PRO A 148 22.19 8.24 -18.97
CA PRO A 148 22.13 9.62 -18.53
C PRO A 148 21.47 10.52 -19.59
N LEU A 149 20.16 10.67 -19.51
CA LEU A 149 19.32 11.43 -20.44
C LEU A 149 19.43 12.93 -20.15
N ARG A 150 19.21 13.76 -21.18
CA ARG A 150 19.07 15.22 -21.03
C ARG A 150 17.95 15.53 -20.02
N VAL A 151 18.20 16.50 -19.14
CA VAL A 151 17.30 16.86 -18.02
C VAL A 151 15.83 17.08 -18.46
N PRO A 152 15.52 17.79 -19.57
CA PRO A 152 14.14 18.00 -20.02
C PRO A 152 13.46 16.70 -20.48
N ALA A 153 14.15 15.85 -21.23
CA ALA A 153 13.60 14.60 -21.73
C ALA A 153 13.25 13.64 -20.58
N ALA A 154 14.14 13.54 -19.60
CA ALA A 154 13.89 12.72 -18.42
C ALA A 154 12.78 13.29 -17.52
N ARG A 155 12.55 14.62 -17.51
CA ARG A 155 11.40 15.22 -16.81
C ARG A 155 10.07 14.87 -17.47
N ARG A 156 9.96 15.02 -18.80
CA ARG A 156 8.75 14.67 -19.56
C ARG A 156 8.38 13.21 -19.35
N ARG A 157 9.36 12.31 -19.45
CA ARG A 157 9.18 10.89 -19.18
C ARG A 157 8.65 10.61 -17.78
N SER A 158 9.26 11.19 -16.75
CA SER A 158 8.82 10.99 -15.36
C SER A 158 7.40 11.48 -15.12
N GLN A 159 6.98 12.56 -15.80
CA GLN A 159 5.60 13.05 -15.75
C GLN A 159 4.64 12.10 -16.48
N GLN A 160 5.01 11.59 -17.65
CA GLN A 160 4.19 10.62 -18.37
C GLN A 160 4.00 9.33 -17.55
N MET A 161 5.07 8.82 -16.95
CA MET A 161 4.99 7.66 -16.05
C MET A 161 4.09 7.93 -14.84
N LEU A 162 4.13 9.13 -14.28
CA LEU A 162 3.23 9.54 -13.19
C LEU A 162 1.76 9.53 -13.63
N TYR A 163 1.43 10.06 -14.81
CA TYR A 163 0.07 10.01 -15.33
C TYR A 163 -0.40 8.57 -15.56
N CYS A 164 0.46 7.71 -16.11
CA CYS A 164 0.15 6.28 -16.25
C CYS A 164 -0.07 5.61 -14.89
N ALA A 165 0.73 5.94 -13.88
CA ALA A 165 0.58 5.41 -12.52
C ALA A 165 -0.76 5.80 -11.88
N TRP A 166 -1.18 7.06 -12.06
CA TRP A 166 -2.49 7.55 -11.60
C TRP A 166 -3.64 6.86 -12.31
N ALA A 167 -3.58 6.78 -13.65
CA ALA A 167 -4.61 6.13 -14.45
C ALA A 167 -4.74 4.63 -14.09
N ALA A 168 -3.61 3.93 -13.96
CA ALA A 168 -3.60 2.52 -13.55
C ALA A 168 -4.14 2.33 -12.12
N ALA A 169 -3.75 3.18 -11.17
CA ALA A 169 -4.26 3.11 -9.81
C ALA A 169 -5.77 3.32 -9.75
N LEU A 170 -6.28 4.32 -10.49
CA LEU A 170 -7.71 4.59 -10.56
C LEU A 170 -8.45 3.40 -11.19
N ALA A 171 -7.99 2.91 -12.35
CA ALA A 171 -8.59 1.77 -13.04
C ALA A 171 -8.64 0.51 -12.17
N CYS A 172 -7.58 0.21 -11.42
CA CYS A 172 -7.54 -0.94 -10.52
C CYS A 172 -8.37 -0.75 -9.23
N SER A 173 -8.57 0.49 -8.77
CA SER A 173 -9.37 0.79 -7.57
C SER A 173 -10.88 0.85 -7.83
N LEU A 174 -11.31 1.19 -9.04
CA LEU A 174 -12.72 1.37 -9.38
C LEU A 174 -13.60 0.13 -9.16
N PRO A 175 -13.16 -1.10 -9.50
CA PRO A 175 -13.97 -2.30 -9.28
C PRO A 175 -14.33 -2.53 -7.80
N GLN A 176 -13.57 -1.97 -6.86
CA GLN A 176 -13.87 -2.03 -5.42
C GLN A 176 -15.23 -1.37 -5.11
N SER A 177 -15.64 -0.33 -5.85
CA SER A 177 -16.96 0.30 -5.67
C SER A 177 -18.15 -0.59 -6.04
N ILE A 178 -17.90 -1.60 -6.87
CA ILE A 178 -18.89 -2.58 -7.35
C ILE A 178 -18.94 -3.77 -6.39
N VAL A 179 -17.78 -4.20 -5.89
CA VAL A 179 -17.65 -5.34 -4.98
C VAL A 179 -18.22 -5.03 -3.59
N PHE A 180 -17.92 -3.86 -3.03
CA PHE A 180 -18.28 -3.57 -1.64
C PHE A 180 -19.65 -2.91 -1.51
N ARG A 181 -20.41 -3.35 -0.51
CA ARG A 181 -21.74 -2.83 -0.18
C ARG A 181 -22.05 -2.93 1.31
N VAL A 182 -22.96 -2.08 1.75
CA VAL A 182 -23.52 -2.20 3.11
C VAL A 182 -24.55 -3.33 3.14
N LYS A 183 -24.37 -4.30 4.05
CA LYS A 183 -25.40 -5.29 4.43
C LYS A 183 -25.98 -4.91 5.81
N ARG A 184 -27.28 -5.13 5.98
CA ARG A 184 -28.01 -4.93 7.23
C ARG A 184 -28.12 -6.25 7.98
N HIS A 185 -28.08 -6.20 9.31
CA HIS A 185 -28.29 -7.37 10.14
C HIS A 185 -29.73 -7.90 9.94
N PRO A 186 -29.91 -9.21 9.70
CA PRO A 186 -31.24 -9.77 9.49
C PRO A 186 -32.12 -9.76 10.75
N ARG A 187 -31.52 -9.73 11.95
CA ARG A 187 -32.23 -9.78 13.25
C ARG A 187 -32.24 -8.49 14.08
N VAL A 188 -31.36 -7.52 13.80
CA VAL A 188 -31.16 -6.32 14.64
C VAL A 188 -31.37 -5.07 13.79
N ALA A 189 -32.45 -4.32 14.09
CA ALA A 189 -32.76 -3.09 13.38
C ALA A 189 -31.71 -2.01 13.67
N GLY A 190 -31.14 -1.41 12.62
CA GLY A 190 -30.13 -0.34 12.73
C GLY A 190 -28.66 -0.81 12.78
N PHE A 191 -28.39 -2.12 12.77
CA PHE A 191 -27.03 -2.65 12.68
C PHE A 191 -26.64 -2.88 11.21
N GLU A 192 -25.67 -2.11 10.71
CA GLU A 192 -25.18 -2.22 9.34
C GLU A 192 -23.67 -2.56 9.33
N GLN A 193 -23.22 -3.33 8.34
CA GLN A 193 -21.80 -3.67 8.14
C GLN A 193 -21.40 -3.38 6.69
N CYS A 194 -20.23 -2.79 6.49
CA CYS A 194 -19.64 -2.59 5.17
C CYS A 194 -18.87 -3.86 4.78
N VAL A 195 -19.42 -4.68 3.88
CA VAL A 195 -18.88 -6.01 3.55
C VAL A 195 -18.76 -6.25 2.04
N SER A 196 -17.88 -7.19 1.66
CA SER A 196 -17.77 -7.73 0.30
C SER A 196 -18.64 -8.98 0.06
N PHE A 197 -19.24 -9.55 1.11
CA PHE A 197 -20.00 -10.81 1.01
C PHE A 197 -21.13 -10.71 -0.04
N ASP A 198 -21.27 -11.77 -0.85
CA ASP A 198 -22.17 -11.91 -2.00
C ASP A 198 -21.86 -10.99 -3.21
N ALA A 199 -20.69 -10.36 -3.31
CA ALA A 199 -20.30 -9.60 -4.51
C ALA A 199 -20.01 -10.50 -5.72
N PHE A 200 -19.60 -11.73 -5.44
CA PHE A 200 -19.26 -12.72 -6.44
C PHE A 200 -20.19 -13.92 -6.28
N SER A 201 -20.76 -14.38 -7.39
CA SER A 201 -21.60 -15.58 -7.48
C SER A 201 -20.81 -16.88 -7.30
N SER A 202 -19.49 -16.83 -7.10
CA SER A 202 -18.66 -18.00 -6.84
C SER A 202 -17.42 -17.62 -6.04
N GLU A 203 -17.11 -18.40 -5.02
CA GLU A 203 -15.88 -18.30 -4.20
C GLU A 203 -14.60 -18.31 -5.07
N ARG A 204 -14.60 -19.04 -6.18
CA ARG A 204 -13.49 -19.06 -7.15
C ARG A 204 -13.26 -17.70 -7.82
N GLN A 205 -14.32 -16.93 -8.08
CA GLN A 205 -14.20 -15.59 -8.67
C GLN A 205 -13.67 -14.58 -7.65
N GLU A 206 -14.10 -14.70 -6.38
CA GLU A 206 -13.59 -13.86 -5.28
C GLU A 206 -12.09 -14.11 -5.02
N VAL A 207 -11.67 -15.37 -4.98
CA VAL A 207 -10.25 -15.74 -4.85
C VAL A 207 -9.46 -15.27 -6.07
N ALA A 208 -9.95 -15.51 -7.29
CA ALA A 208 -9.26 -15.06 -8.50
C ALA A 208 -9.11 -13.54 -8.57
N TYR A 209 -10.16 -12.79 -8.18
CA TYR A 209 -10.13 -11.33 -8.10
C TYR A 209 -9.13 -10.84 -7.05
N THR A 210 -9.15 -11.46 -5.86
CA THR A 210 -8.23 -11.13 -4.78
C THR A 210 -6.79 -11.40 -5.19
N VAL A 211 -6.50 -12.56 -5.78
CA VAL A 211 -5.18 -12.92 -6.32
C VAL A 211 -4.76 -11.95 -7.44
N PHE A 212 -5.67 -11.55 -8.32
CA PHE A 212 -5.38 -10.57 -9.36
C PHE A 212 -4.98 -9.21 -8.78
N CYS A 213 -5.78 -8.66 -7.86
CA CYS A 213 -5.48 -7.41 -7.17
C CYS A 213 -4.14 -7.47 -6.44
N LEU A 214 -3.88 -8.60 -5.80
CA LEU A 214 -2.66 -8.88 -5.07
C LEU A 214 -1.46 -8.92 -6.02
N CYS A 215 -1.56 -9.61 -7.16
CA CYS A 215 -0.54 -9.59 -8.21
C CYS A 215 -0.27 -8.18 -8.76
N ALA A 216 -1.32 -7.43 -9.06
CA ALA A 216 -1.22 -6.10 -9.64
C ALA A 216 -0.63 -5.07 -8.67
N MET A 217 -1.07 -5.09 -7.40
CA MET A 217 -0.61 -4.15 -6.38
C MET A 217 0.79 -4.49 -5.85
N TYR A 218 1.16 -5.77 -5.90
CA TYR A 218 2.25 -6.30 -5.10
C TYR A 218 3.35 -6.97 -5.93
N PHE A 219 3.05 -8.11 -6.56
CA PHE A 219 4.06 -8.91 -7.26
C PHE A 219 4.66 -8.19 -8.47
N VAL A 220 3.81 -7.57 -9.29
CA VAL A 220 4.27 -6.83 -10.48
C VAL A 220 5.21 -5.68 -10.08
N PRO A 221 4.83 -4.79 -9.14
CA PRO A 221 5.74 -3.78 -8.61
C PRO A 221 7.05 -4.35 -8.08
N LEU A 222 7.00 -5.43 -7.28
CA LEU A 222 8.19 -6.05 -6.69
C LEU A 222 9.15 -6.62 -7.73
N ILE A 223 8.63 -7.30 -8.76
CA ILE A 223 9.43 -7.83 -9.86
C ILE A 223 10.12 -6.69 -10.62
N VAL A 224 9.37 -5.66 -11.02
CA VAL A 224 9.91 -4.54 -11.78
C VAL A 224 10.99 -3.81 -10.99
N ILE A 225 10.74 -3.56 -9.71
CA ILE A 225 11.69 -2.97 -8.77
C ILE A 225 12.96 -3.84 -8.72
N THR A 226 12.82 -5.14 -8.44
CA THR A 226 13.96 -6.06 -8.30
C THR A 226 14.81 -6.12 -9.56
N VAL A 227 14.18 -6.30 -10.73
CA VAL A 227 14.87 -6.33 -12.03
C VAL A 227 15.60 -5.01 -12.28
N CYS A 228 14.95 -3.87 -12.05
CA CYS A 228 15.61 -2.57 -12.17
C CYS A 228 16.88 -2.53 -11.29
N TYR A 229 16.78 -2.89 -10.01
CA TYR A 229 17.93 -2.82 -9.11
C TYR A 229 19.05 -3.81 -9.44
N VAL A 230 18.72 -5.04 -9.86
CA VAL A 230 19.69 -6.04 -10.31
C VAL A 230 20.46 -5.51 -11.51
N CYS A 231 19.77 -5.00 -12.54
CA CYS A 231 20.43 -4.43 -13.72
C CYS A 231 21.32 -3.23 -13.36
N ILE A 232 20.84 -2.33 -12.51
CA ILE A 232 21.63 -1.19 -12.03
C ILE A 232 22.88 -1.68 -11.27
N PHE A 233 22.80 -2.80 -10.54
CA PHE A 233 23.93 -3.43 -9.82
C PHE A 233 24.95 -4.08 -10.75
N CYS A 234 24.48 -4.84 -11.73
CA CYS A 234 25.33 -5.39 -12.78
C CYS A 234 26.09 -4.30 -13.53
N GLU A 235 25.40 -3.20 -13.91
CA GLU A 235 26.04 -2.09 -14.61
C GLU A 235 27.13 -1.39 -13.78
N ILE A 236 26.89 -1.20 -12.47
CA ILE A 236 27.94 -0.65 -11.60
C ILE A 236 29.13 -1.58 -11.50
N ARG A 237 28.90 -2.88 -11.34
CA ARG A 237 29.99 -3.87 -11.24
C ARG A 237 30.82 -3.87 -12.52
N ARG A 238 30.16 -3.82 -13.68
CA ARG A 238 30.80 -3.71 -14.99
C ARG A 238 31.60 -2.41 -15.13
N SER A 239 30.97 -1.26 -14.89
CA SER A 239 31.65 0.05 -15.00
C SER A 239 32.82 0.20 -14.02
N SER A 240 32.75 -0.43 -12.84
CA SER A 240 33.85 -0.44 -11.87
C SER A 240 35.04 -1.29 -12.34
N LYS A 241 34.77 -2.46 -12.94
CA LYS A 241 35.81 -3.32 -13.52
C LYS A 241 36.51 -2.64 -14.69
N GLU A 242 35.76 -2.06 -15.63
CA GLU A 242 36.30 -1.35 -16.79
C GLU A 242 37.16 -0.13 -16.41
N LEU A 243 36.84 0.57 -15.31
CA LEU A 243 37.65 1.68 -14.81
C LEU A 243 38.96 1.21 -14.17
N VAL A 244 38.94 0.09 -13.45
CA VAL A 244 40.16 -0.48 -12.83
C VAL A 244 41.11 -0.92 -13.94
N GLU A 245 40.60 -1.61 -14.95
CA GLU A 245 41.36 -2.06 -16.12
C GLU A 245 41.98 -0.89 -16.91
N LYS A 246 41.19 0.18 -17.18
CA LYS A 246 41.69 1.40 -17.83
C LYS A 246 42.70 2.19 -16.98
N CYS A 247 42.59 2.15 -15.65
CA CYS A 247 43.54 2.82 -14.75
C CYS A 247 44.89 2.09 -14.68
N ILE A 248 44.88 0.75 -14.77
CA ILE A 248 46.10 -0.05 -14.85
C ILE A 248 46.84 0.26 -16.16
N HIS A 249 46.10 0.43 -17.27
CA HIS A 249 46.70 0.66 -18.58
C HIS A 249 47.21 2.08 -18.86
N HIS A 250 46.64 3.14 -18.23
CA HIS A 250 46.79 4.51 -18.77
C HIS A 250 47.32 5.58 -17.80
N GLY A 251 47.98 5.24 -16.69
CA GLY A 251 48.80 6.19 -15.91
C GLY A 251 48.09 7.51 -15.51
N ILE A 252 47.22 7.43 -14.50
CA ILE A 252 46.72 8.49 -13.60
C ILE A 252 46.88 9.97 -14.06
N ALA A 253 45.79 10.61 -14.53
CA ALA A 253 45.61 12.06 -14.33
C ALA A 253 44.14 12.56 -14.35
N HIS A 254 43.27 12.07 -15.25
CA HIS A 254 41.97 12.74 -15.51
C HIS A 254 40.72 12.23 -14.76
N VAL A 255 40.83 11.29 -13.81
CA VAL A 255 39.66 10.57 -13.25
C VAL A 255 39.02 11.25 -12.02
N ARG A 256 39.60 12.32 -11.47
CA ARG A 256 39.15 12.89 -10.17
C ARG A 256 37.76 13.56 -10.20
N LEU A 257 37.37 14.21 -11.29
CA LEU A 257 36.13 15.00 -11.34
C LEU A 257 34.84 14.16 -11.46
N ARG A 258 34.87 13.01 -12.15
CA ARG A 258 33.70 12.11 -12.31
C ARG A 258 33.46 11.20 -11.09
N ARG A 259 34.44 11.08 -10.19
CA ARG A 259 34.40 10.20 -9.01
C ARG A 259 33.50 10.75 -7.89
N SER A 260 33.39 12.07 -7.75
CA SER A 260 32.57 12.72 -6.72
C SER A 260 31.06 12.52 -6.96
N GLY A 261 30.58 12.78 -8.20
CA GLY A 261 29.19 12.52 -8.59
C GLY A 261 28.80 11.04 -8.50
N ARG A 262 29.73 10.13 -8.81
CA ARG A 262 29.52 8.67 -8.70
C ARG A 262 29.37 8.22 -7.25
N ARG A 263 30.14 8.77 -6.30
CA ARG A 263 30.03 8.47 -4.86
C ARG A 263 28.76 9.04 -4.24
N VAL A 264 28.35 10.24 -4.62
CA VAL A 264 27.08 10.86 -4.17
C VAL A 264 25.88 10.06 -4.71
N LEU A 265 25.91 9.68 -5.99
CA LEU A 265 24.89 8.81 -6.60
C LEU A 265 24.86 7.42 -5.96
N GLN A 266 26.03 6.83 -5.64
CA GLN A 266 26.12 5.54 -4.94
C GLN A 266 25.59 5.61 -3.49
N ARG A 267 25.81 6.71 -2.77
CA ARG A 267 25.26 6.91 -1.42
C ARG A 267 23.73 7.06 -1.45
N ALA A 268 23.22 7.90 -2.35
CA ALA A 268 21.77 8.01 -2.57
C ALA A 268 21.16 6.65 -2.95
N ARG A 269 21.86 5.89 -3.80
CA ARG A 269 21.46 4.55 -4.23
C ARG A 269 21.53 3.49 -3.15
N ARG A 270 22.51 3.50 -2.25
CA ARG A 270 22.58 2.56 -1.11
C ARG A 270 21.44 2.82 -0.13
N ARG A 271 21.05 4.09 0.04
CA ARG A 271 19.89 4.49 0.84
C ARG A 271 18.58 4.01 0.22
N THR A 272 18.42 4.17 -1.10
CA THR A 272 17.24 3.65 -1.80
C THR A 272 17.21 2.12 -1.83
N LEU A 273 18.35 1.45 -2.05
CA LEU A 273 18.46 -0.02 -2.04
C LEU A 273 18.15 -0.59 -0.65
N ARG A 274 18.61 0.07 0.42
CA ARG A 274 18.20 -0.26 1.79
C ARG A 274 16.68 -0.11 1.96
N MET A 275 16.08 0.96 1.43
CA MET A 275 14.62 1.15 1.45
C MET A 275 13.89 0.05 0.66
N THR A 276 14.41 -0.38 -0.49
CA THR A 276 13.85 -1.47 -1.29
C THR A 276 13.94 -2.82 -0.58
N VAL A 277 15.09 -3.13 0.01
CA VAL A 277 15.29 -4.34 0.82
C VAL A 277 14.33 -4.32 2.01
N THR A 278 14.14 -3.17 2.66
CA THR A 278 13.13 -3.05 3.72
C THR A 278 11.72 -3.34 3.19
N ILE A 279 11.33 -2.82 2.03
CA ILE A 279 10.01 -3.11 1.42
C ILE A 279 9.85 -4.62 1.13
N VAL A 280 10.88 -5.26 0.58
CA VAL A 280 10.88 -6.71 0.29
C VAL A 280 10.98 -7.57 1.55
N SER A 281 11.60 -7.10 2.63
CA SER A 281 11.60 -7.82 3.91
C SER A 281 10.23 -7.71 4.58
N VAL A 282 9.66 -6.49 4.60
CA VAL A 282 8.29 -6.24 5.08
C VAL A 282 7.29 -7.08 4.29
N PHE A 283 7.51 -7.33 3.00
CA PHE A 283 6.75 -8.31 2.22
C PHE A 283 6.62 -9.65 2.92
N ALA A 284 7.76 -10.30 3.18
CA ALA A 284 7.80 -11.66 3.66
C ALA A 284 7.08 -11.73 5.01
N PHE A 285 7.34 -10.75 5.87
CA PHE A 285 6.72 -10.68 7.19
C PHE A 285 5.23 -10.35 7.16
N CYS A 286 4.76 -9.44 6.30
CA CYS A 286 3.33 -9.06 6.23
C CYS A 286 2.47 -10.06 5.46
N TRP A 287 3.04 -10.83 4.54
CA TRP A 287 2.29 -11.80 3.74
C TRP A 287 2.23 -13.21 4.30
N LEU A 288 3.26 -13.61 5.07
CA LEU A 288 3.25 -14.87 5.80
C LEU A 288 1.91 -15.12 6.53
N PRO A 289 1.38 -14.19 7.35
CA PRO A 289 0.13 -14.43 8.08
C PRO A 289 -1.10 -14.56 7.16
N TYR A 290 -1.16 -13.82 6.06
CA TYR A 290 -2.26 -13.90 5.11
C TYR A 290 -2.25 -15.22 4.35
N VAL A 291 -1.09 -15.65 3.85
CA VAL A 291 -0.93 -16.94 3.16
C VAL A 291 -1.21 -18.09 4.12
N THR A 292 -0.77 -18.02 5.38
CA THR A 292 -1.07 -19.05 6.38
C THR A 292 -2.56 -19.10 6.71
N MET A 293 -3.24 -17.96 6.84
CA MET A 293 -4.68 -17.91 7.12
C MET A 293 -5.53 -18.36 5.93
N THR A 294 -5.03 -18.19 4.70
CA THR A 294 -5.77 -18.60 3.48
C THR A 294 -5.53 -20.08 3.14
N MET A 295 -4.43 -20.67 3.64
CA MET A 295 -4.08 -22.08 3.45
C MET A 295 -4.58 -23.00 4.57
N TRP A 296 -5.25 -22.44 5.59
CA TRP A 296 -5.84 -23.16 6.73
C TRP A 296 -7.36 -23.11 6.65
#